data_AF-A0A950BQ46-F1
#
_entry.id   AF-A0A950BQ46-F1
#
_cell.length_a   1.000
_cell.length_b   1.000
_cell.length_c   1.000
_cell.angle_alpha   90.00
_cell.angle_beta   90.00
_cell.angle_gamma   90.00
#
_symmetry.space_group_name_H-M   'P 1'
#
loop_
_entity.id
_entity.type
_entity.pdbx_description
1 polymer ?
#
loop_
_entity_poly.entity_id
_entity_poly.type
_entity_poly.pdbx_seq_one_letter_code
_entity_poly.pdbx_strand_id
1 'polypeptide(L)'
;LLASAMVQAKPDVRGLDHLFTFFCAGTTRTFFEGIHSLPPGHFLKVRDGRVTKHKYWDLDFPDAGQERRLADPAPLVNELQALLQQAVERRLRSDVPVVTYISGGLDSTVVLVLCGRHRG
;
A
#
# COMPACT_ATOMS: atom_id res chain seq x y z
N LEU A 1 21.07 -5.38 6.40
CA LEU A 1 21.24 -6.59 5.55
C LEU A 1 22.53 -6.55 4.76
N LEU A 2 22.67 -5.72 3.71
CA LEU A 2 23.89 -5.68 2.89
C LEU A 2 25.16 -5.28 3.66
N ALA A 3 25.06 -4.31 4.57
CA ALA A 3 26.17 -3.88 5.43
C ALA A 3 26.68 -4.97 6.40
N SER A 4 25.93 -6.07 6.60
CA SER A 4 26.35 -7.17 7.47
C SER A 4 27.40 -8.10 6.84
N ALA A 5 27.68 -7.94 5.54
CA ALA A 5 28.51 -8.84 4.73
C ALA A 5 28.06 -10.31 4.66
N MET A 6 26.96 -10.70 5.33
CA MET A 6 26.39 -12.05 5.24
C MET A 6 25.67 -12.33 3.91
N VAL A 7 25.32 -11.26 3.17
CA VAL A 7 24.66 -11.35 1.86
C VAL A 7 25.37 -10.40 0.91
N GLN A 8 25.80 -10.91 -0.24
CA GLN A 8 26.46 -10.10 -1.26
C GLN A 8 25.44 -9.21 -1.98
N ALA A 9 25.79 -7.95 -2.23
CA ALA A 9 25.00 -7.02 -3.02
C ALA A 9 25.10 -7.32 -4.53
N LYS A 10 24.55 -8.45 -4.98
CA LYS A 10 24.47 -8.82 -6.40
C LYS A 10 23.19 -8.27 -7.01
N PRO A 11 23.25 -7.62 -8.19
CA PRO A 11 22.06 -7.09 -8.85
C PRO A 11 21.16 -8.21 -9.38
N ASP A 12 19.86 -8.13 -9.10
CA ASP A 12 18.85 -8.98 -9.74
C ASP A 12 18.40 -8.33 -11.05
N VAL A 13 18.81 -8.89 -12.19
CA VAL A 13 18.54 -8.33 -13.52
C VAL A 13 17.04 -8.17 -13.81
N ARG A 14 16.19 -9.09 -13.32
CA ARG A 14 14.73 -8.96 -13.49
C ARG A 14 14.15 -7.92 -12.54
N GLY A 15 14.72 -7.77 -11.35
CA GLY A 15 14.35 -6.70 -10.43
C GLY A 15 14.63 -5.32 -11.04
N LEU A 16 15.77 -5.18 -11.73
CA LEU A 16 16.12 -3.98 -12.48
C LEU A 16 15.22 -3.77 -13.70
N ASP A 17 14.95 -4.83 -14.47
CA ASP A 17 13.99 -4.79 -15.58
C ASP A 17 12.61 -4.28 -15.14
N HIS A 18 12.10 -4.75 -14.00
CA HIS A 18 10.87 -4.25 -13.42
C HIS A 18 10.95 -2.77 -13.02
N LEU A 19 12.10 -2.29 -12.50
CA LEU A 19 12.27 -0.87 -12.20
C LEU A 19 12.11 -0.02 -13.47
N PHE A 20 12.75 -0.42 -14.57
CA PHE A 20 12.72 0.35 -15.81
C PHE A 20 11.41 0.18 -16.60
N THR A 21 10.65 -0.88 -16.33
CA THR A 21 9.35 -1.15 -16.98
C THR A 21 8.17 -0.58 -16.18
N PHE A 22 8.17 -0.77 -14.86
CA PHE A 22 7.04 -0.50 -13.97
C PHE A 22 7.35 0.52 -12.88
N PHE A 23 8.55 1.10 -12.85
CA PHE A 23 9.00 2.02 -11.79
C PHE A 23 8.98 1.41 -10.38
N CYS A 24 9.01 0.07 -10.26
CA CYS A 24 9.06 -0.65 -8.99
C CYS A 24 9.63 -2.07 -9.16
N ALA A 25 10.13 -2.70 -8.09
CA ALA A 25 10.69 -4.06 -8.15
C ALA A 25 9.62 -5.18 -8.27
N GLY A 26 8.34 -4.84 -8.09
CA GLY A 26 7.23 -5.79 -7.88
C GLY A 26 7.02 -6.18 -6.41
N THR A 27 6.05 -7.05 -6.14
CA THR A 27 5.52 -7.28 -4.79
C THR A 27 6.44 -8.10 -3.87
N THR A 28 7.20 -9.04 -4.40
CA THR A 28 8.04 -9.97 -3.61
C THR A 28 9.52 -9.98 -4.02
N ARG A 29 9.86 -9.28 -5.11
CA ARG A 29 11.22 -9.18 -5.63
C ARG A 29 11.85 -7.87 -5.18
N THR A 30 13.17 -7.86 -5.05
CA THR A 30 13.96 -6.65 -4.83
C THR A 30 14.96 -6.48 -5.97
N PHE A 31 15.80 -5.44 -5.89
CA PHE A 31 16.87 -5.22 -6.86
C PHE A 31 18.12 -6.08 -6.62
N PHE A 32 18.11 -6.94 -5.59
CA PHE A 32 19.24 -7.78 -5.20
C PHE A 32 18.91 -9.26 -5.23
N GLU A 33 19.83 -10.08 -5.76
CA GLU A 33 19.67 -11.54 -5.80
C GLU A 33 19.53 -12.12 -4.38
N GLY A 34 18.59 -13.04 -4.20
CA GLY A 34 18.36 -13.72 -2.92
C GLY A 34 17.73 -12.85 -1.82
N ILE A 35 17.44 -11.58 -2.10
CA ILE A 35 16.71 -10.69 -1.19
C ILE A 35 15.27 -10.52 -1.69
N HIS A 36 14.32 -10.88 -0.83
CA HIS A 36 12.90 -10.89 -1.15
C HIS A 36 12.12 -9.99 -0.20
N SER A 37 11.17 -9.24 -0.75
CA SER A 37 10.18 -8.52 0.05
C SER A 37 9.11 -9.49 0.54
N LEU A 38 8.69 -9.34 1.79
CA LEU A 38 7.53 -10.04 2.31
C LEU A 38 6.27 -9.47 1.63
N PRO A 39 5.43 -10.31 0.99
CA PRO A 39 4.23 -9.80 0.35
C PRO A 39 3.28 -9.10 1.34
N PRO A 40 2.53 -8.07 0.91
CA PRO A 40 1.52 -7.40 1.73
C PRO A 40 0.52 -8.40 2.33
N GLY A 41 -0.02 -8.09 3.51
CA GLY A 41 -0.96 -8.99 4.18
C GLY A 41 -0.37 -10.31 4.68
N HIS A 42 0.97 -10.43 4.73
CA HIS A 42 1.65 -11.60 5.26
C HIS A 42 2.59 -11.25 6.42
N PHE A 43 2.83 -12.23 7.30
CA PHE A 43 3.93 -12.21 8.26
C PHE A 43 4.79 -13.47 8.12
N LEU A 44 6.05 -13.40 8.57
CA LEU A 44 6.92 -14.55 8.74
C LEU A 44 6.95 -14.97 10.21
N LYS A 45 6.76 -16.26 10.47
CA LYS A 45 6.98 -16.88 11.77
C LYS A 45 8.26 -17.71 11.70
N VAL A 46 9.27 -17.28 12.44
CA VAL A 46 10.55 -17.96 12.58
C VAL A 46 10.60 -18.63 13.95
N ARG A 47 10.68 -19.96 13.98
CA ARG A 47 10.72 -20.74 15.22
C ARG A 47 11.52 -22.01 15.00
N ASP A 48 12.44 -22.32 15.91
CA ASP A 48 13.26 -23.55 15.90
C ASP A 48 13.99 -23.77 14.56
N GLY A 49 14.55 -22.70 13.99
CA GLY A 49 15.22 -22.72 12.68
C GLY A 49 14.27 -22.81 11.47
N ARG A 50 12.96 -22.95 11.68
CA ARG A 50 11.96 -23.02 10.61
C ARG A 50 11.34 -21.65 10.35
N VAL A 51 11.28 -21.27 9.08
CA VAL A 51 10.56 -20.09 8.61
C VAL A 51 9.25 -20.53 7.97
N THR A 52 8.15 -19.96 8.42
CA THR A 52 6.81 -20.18 7.86
C THR A 52 6.19 -18.84 7.50
N LYS A 53 5.54 -18.77 6.34
CA LYS A 53 4.88 -17.56 5.85
C LYS A 53 3.38 -17.73 6.04
N HIS A 54 2.73 -16.73 6.64
CA HIS A 54 1.30 -16.74 6.92
C HIS A 54 0.64 -15.52 6.30
N LYS A 55 -0.44 -15.74 5.53
CA LYS A 55 -1.32 -14.67 5.04
C LYS A 55 -2.38 -14.39 6.10
N TYR A 56 -2.50 -13.15 6.53
CA TYR A 56 -3.52 -12.71 7.50
C TYR A 56 -4.56 -11.79 6.87
N TRP A 57 -4.30 -11.24 5.69
CA TRP A 57 -5.22 -10.37 4.97
C TRP A 57 -4.98 -10.43 3.47
N ASP A 58 -6.03 -10.24 2.68
CA ASP A 58 -5.98 -10.09 1.24
C ASP A 58 -7.13 -9.19 0.77
N LEU A 59 -7.00 -8.63 -0.43
CA LEU A 59 -8.12 -7.97 -1.09
C LEU A 59 -8.99 -9.01 -1.78
N ASP A 60 -10.30 -8.89 -1.59
CA ASP A 60 -11.30 -9.70 -2.28
C ASP A 60 -12.18 -8.77 -3.11
N PHE A 61 -12.23 -9.02 -4.42
CA PHE A 61 -12.98 -8.21 -5.37
C PHE A 61 -14.04 -9.07 -6.05
N PRO A 62 -15.23 -8.52 -6.32
CA PRO A 62 -16.24 -9.26 -7.06
C PRO A 62 -15.74 -9.56 -8.48
N ASP A 63 -16.15 -10.73 -9.00
CA ASP A 63 -15.94 -11.07 -10.41
C ASP A 63 -16.65 -10.06 -11.33
N ALA A 64 -16.19 -9.98 -12.58
CA ALA A 64 -16.78 -9.09 -13.58
C ALA A 64 -18.29 -9.34 -13.72
N GLY A 65 -19.09 -8.29 -13.52
CA GLY A 65 -20.56 -8.36 -13.56
C GLY A 65 -21.22 -8.74 -12.24
N GLN A 66 -20.46 -9.11 -11.21
CA GLN A 66 -20.95 -9.31 -9.84
C GLN A 66 -20.73 -8.06 -8.96
N GLU A 67 -20.28 -6.95 -9.54
CA GLU A 67 -20.07 -5.73 -8.77
C GLU A 67 -21.40 -5.19 -8.27
N ARG A 68 -21.37 -4.58 -7.08
CA ARG A 68 -22.54 -3.90 -6.53
C ARG A 68 -22.92 -2.72 -7.41
N ARG A 69 -23.98 -2.87 -8.19
CA ARG A 69 -24.54 -1.82 -9.05
C ARG A 69 -25.91 -1.41 -8.51
N LEU A 70 -26.08 -0.12 -8.26
CA LEU A 70 -27.34 0.47 -7.85
C LEU A 70 -27.88 1.35 -8.98
N ALA A 71 -29.20 1.39 -9.15
CA ALA A 71 -29.84 2.26 -10.13
C ALA A 71 -29.60 3.74 -9.81
N ASP A 72 -29.62 4.09 -8.52
CA ASP A 72 -29.19 5.38 -8.00
C ASP A 72 -27.76 5.27 -7.44
N PRO A 73 -26.78 6.06 -7.94
CA PRO A 73 -25.42 6.04 -7.43
C PRO A 73 -25.25 6.77 -6.08
N ALA A 74 -26.21 7.60 -5.64
CA ALA A 74 -26.06 8.42 -4.44
C ALA A 74 -25.64 7.64 -3.17
N PRO A 75 -26.15 6.44 -2.88
CA PRO A 75 -25.68 5.64 -1.74
C PRO A 75 -24.21 5.22 -1.86
N LEU A 76 -23.72 4.91 -3.07
CA LEU A 76 -22.31 4.57 -3.31
C LEU A 76 -21.41 5.79 -3.09
N VAL A 77 -21.84 6.95 -3.58
CA VAL A 77 -21.12 8.22 -3.40
C VAL A 77 -21.00 8.58 -1.93
N ASN A 78 -22.10 8.44 -1.17
CA ASN A 78 -22.11 8.72 0.26
C ASN A 78 -21.20 7.77 1.05
N GLU A 79 -21.22 6.48 0.72
CA GLU A 79 -20.33 5.49 1.34
C GLU A 79 -18.86 5.78 1.03
N LEU A 80 -18.53 6.07 -0.23
CA LEU A 80 -17.17 6.45 -0.62
C LEU A 80 -16.69 7.68 0.16
N GLN A 81 -17.52 8.72 0.26
CA GLN A 81 -17.19 9.92 1.00
C GLN A 81 -16.93 9.61 2.48
N ALA A 82 -17.80 8.81 3.12
CA ALA A 82 -17.63 8.42 4.52
C ALA A 82 -16.36 7.61 4.75
N LEU A 83 -16.07 6.63 3.90
CA LEU A 83 -14.86 5.80 3.98
C LEU A 83 -13.59 6.63 3.77
N LEU A 84 -13.59 7.53 2.79
CA LEU A 84 -12.45 8.40 2.51
C LEU A 84 -12.21 9.38 3.67
N GLN A 85 -13.28 9.95 4.23
CA GLN A 85 -13.20 10.81 5.40
C GLN A 85 -12.59 10.08 6.60
N GLN A 86 -13.07 8.87 6.92
CA GLN A 86 -12.51 8.04 7.99
C GLN A 86 -11.04 7.67 7.73
N ALA A 87 -10.68 7.36 6.49
CA ALA A 87 -9.31 7.01 6.12
C ALA A 87 -8.33 8.18 6.32
N VAL A 88 -8.77 9.41 6.02
CA VAL A 88 -8.02 10.65 6.25
C VAL A 88 -7.91 10.94 7.76
N GLU A 89 -9.03 10.92 8.49
CA GLU A 89 -9.06 11.17 9.94
C GLU A 89 -8.07 10.26 10.69
N ARG A 90 -8.05 8.96 10.38
CA ARG A 90 -7.12 7.99 10.99
C ARG A 90 -5.65 8.36 10.78
N ARG A 91 -5.31 8.97 9.64
CA ARG A 91 -3.94 9.36 9.28
C ARG A 91 -3.53 10.73 9.80
N LEU A 92 -4.49 11.52 10.30
CA LEU A 92 -4.22 12.79 10.97
C LEU A 92 -3.88 12.64 12.46
N ARG A 93 -4.08 11.44 13.04
CA ARG A 93 -3.74 11.14 14.44
C ARG A 93 -2.22 11.07 14.59
N SER A 94 -1.62 12.19 15.00
CA SER A 94 -0.19 12.32 15.22
C SER A 94 0.08 13.24 16.41
N ASP A 95 1.14 12.93 17.14
CA ASP A 95 1.75 13.75 18.20
C ASP A 95 2.61 14.89 17.64
N VAL A 96 2.83 14.92 16.32
CA VAL A 96 3.59 15.95 15.62
C VAL A 96 2.76 16.60 14.49
N PRO A 97 3.18 17.77 13.99
CA PRO A 97 2.48 18.41 12.87
C PRO A 97 2.44 17.51 11.62
N VAL A 98 1.23 17.18 11.17
CA VAL A 98 1.01 16.52 9.88
C VAL A 98 1.02 17.52 8.73
N VAL A 99 1.67 17.16 7.63
CA VAL A 99 1.75 17.87 6.34
C VAL A 99 1.14 17.02 5.23
N THR A 100 0.67 17.66 4.16
CA THR A 100 0.16 16.96 2.96
C THR A 100 0.95 17.36 1.72
N TYR A 101 1.18 16.38 0.85
CA TYR A 101 1.71 16.63 -0.50
C TYR A 101 0.58 17.14 -1.41
N ILE A 102 0.89 18.09 -2.28
CA ILE A 102 -0.06 18.70 -3.22
C ILE A 102 0.55 18.63 -4.62
N SER A 103 -0.23 18.14 -5.59
CA SER A 103 0.15 18.11 -7.00
C SER A 103 -0.74 18.99 -7.89
N GLY A 104 -1.78 19.62 -7.33
CA GLY A 104 -2.82 20.33 -8.08
C GLY A 104 -3.86 19.41 -8.74
N GLY A 105 -3.68 18.09 -8.63
CA GLY A 105 -4.65 17.10 -9.10
C GLY A 105 -5.83 16.93 -8.14
N LEU A 106 -6.94 16.39 -8.68
CA LEU A 106 -8.19 16.14 -7.95
C LEU A 106 -7.94 15.36 -6.66
N ASP A 107 -7.23 14.23 -6.73
CA ASP A 107 -7.04 13.33 -5.59
C ASP A 107 -6.32 14.02 -4.43
N SER A 108 -5.19 14.69 -4.72
CA SER A 108 -4.42 15.42 -3.70
C SER A 108 -5.23 16.58 -3.11
N THR A 109 -6.07 17.21 -3.91
CA THR A 109 -6.95 18.31 -3.48
C THR A 109 -8.07 17.80 -2.59
N VAL A 110 -8.70 16.67 -2.94
CA VAL A 110 -9.73 16.04 -2.11
C VAL A 110 -9.16 15.64 -0.76
N VAL A 111 -7.98 15.01 -0.73
CA VAL A 111 -7.30 14.67 0.53
C VAL A 111 -6.99 15.93 1.35
N LEU A 112 -6.45 16.99 0.74
CA LEU A 112 -6.18 18.26 1.41
C LEU A 112 -7.44 18.88 2.02
N VAL A 113 -8.53 18.94 1.26
CA VAL A 113 -9.82 19.50 1.74
C VAL A 113 -10.36 18.69 2.90
N LEU A 114 -10.31 17.35 2.82
CA LEU A 114 -10.72 16.48 3.92
C LEU A 114 -9.83 16.69 5.15
N CYS A 115 -8.51 16.85 4.97
CA CYS A 115 -7.61 17.16 6.08
C CYS A 115 -8.01 18.47 6.79
N GLY A 116 -8.32 19.53 6.03
CA GLY A 116 -8.74 20.83 6.56
C GLY A 116 -10.06 20.78 7.33
N ARG A 117 -11.00 19.89 6.98
CA ARG A 117 -12.28 19.72 7.70
C ARG A 117 -12.13 19.06 9.06
N HIS A 118 -11.05 18.32 9.29
CA HIS A 118 -10.77 17.63 10.56
C HIS A 118 -9.88 18.42 11.52
N ARG A 119 -9.30 19.54 11.06
CA ARG A 119 -8.58 20.48 11.90
C ARG A 119 -9.44 21.72 12.10
N GLY A 120 -10.04 21.83 13.29
CA GLY A 120 -10.48 23.12 13.84
C GLY A 120 -9.27 23.93 14.27
#